data_AF-A0A9D1RYG0-F1
#
_entry.id   AF-A0A9D1RYG0-F1
#
_cell.length_a   1.000
_cell.length_b   1.000
_cell.length_c   1.000
_cell.angle_alpha   90.00
_cell.angle_beta   90.00
_cell.angle_gamma   90.00
#
_symmetry.space_group_name_H-M   'P 1'
#
loop_
_entity.id
_entity.type
_entity.pdbx_description
1 polymer ?
#
loop_
_entity_poly.entity_id
_entity_poly.type
_entity_poly.pdbx_seq_one_letter_code
_entity_poly.pdbx_strand_id
1 'polypeptide(L)'
;MTLVVDIHALQSVPPSLINRDDTGAPKSAIFGGVARQRVSSQSWKRAIRRYFEENFDAETIGDRSRRLPEKIAKLLEEKGVDQAEAVARVESLFKQAGIKVAMDKPSKKNEEA
;
A
#
# COMPACT_ATOMS: atom_id res chain seq x y z
N MET A 1 33.22 -3.95 -11.96
CA MET A 1 32.46 -3.52 -10.76
C MET A 1 31.33 -4.50 -10.53
N THR A 2 31.03 -4.85 -9.27
CA THR A 2 29.86 -5.68 -8.94
C THR A 2 28.58 -4.84 -8.97
N LEU A 3 27.48 -5.43 -9.43
CA LEU A 3 26.15 -4.80 -9.49
C LEU A 3 25.20 -5.30 -8.37
N VAL A 4 25.69 -6.19 -7.51
CA VAL A 4 24.90 -6.86 -6.48
C VAL A 4 25.39 -6.43 -5.10
N VAL A 5 24.44 -6.07 -4.24
CA VAL A 5 24.67 -5.73 -2.83
C VAL A 5 23.87 -6.69 -1.96
N ASP A 6 24.57 -7.53 -1.20
CA ASP A 6 23.99 -8.45 -0.23
C ASP A 6 24.08 -7.87 1.18
N ILE A 7 22.99 -7.97 1.94
CA ILE A 7 22.89 -7.43 3.31
C ILE A 7 22.50 -8.56 4.26
N HIS A 8 23.33 -8.79 5.27
CA HIS A 8 23.10 -9.78 6.32
C HIS A 8 23.07 -9.11 7.69
N ALA A 9 22.08 -9.46 8.52
CA ALA A 9 21.95 -8.93 9.87
C ALA A 9 21.51 -10.02 10.85
N LEU A 10 22.12 -10.03 12.04
CA LEU A 10 21.67 -10.82 13.19
C LEU A 10 21.16 -9.86 14.25
N GLN A 11 19.87 -9.98 14.60
CA GLN A 11 19.22 -9.13 15.57
C GLN A 11 18.50 -9.97 16.61
N SER A 12 18.91 -9.83 17.86
CA SER A 12 18.16 -10.35 19.01
C SER A 12 16.97 -9.44 19.29
N VAL A 13 15.81 -10.04 19.53
CA VAL A 13 14.60 -9.31 19.90
C VAL A 13 14.13 -9.84 21.26
N PRO A 14 13.73 -8.98 22.21
CA PRO A 14 13.18 -9.45 23.48
C PRO A 14 11.92 -10.30 23.25
N PRO A 15 11.46 -11.07 24.26
CA PRO A 15 10.22 -11.83 24.19
C PRO A 15 9.06 -10.96 23.71
N SER A 16 8.63 -11.19 22.47
CA SER A 16 7.65 -10.34 21.78
C SER A 16 6.94 -11.10 20.68
N LEU A 17 5.77 -10.62 20.29
CA LEU A 17 4.94 -11.21 19.24
C LEU A 17 4.98 -10.35 17.98
N ILE A 18 6.16 -10.31 17.33
CA ILE A 18 6.48 -9.42 16.19
C ILE A 18 5.57 -9.66 14.98
N ASN A 19 5.21 -10.92 14.73
CA ASN A 19 4.43 -11.31 13.57
C ASN A 19 3.55 -12.54 13.90
N ARG A 20 2.26 -12.45 13.56
CA ARG A 20 1.26 -13.49 13.86
C ARG A 20 0.78 -14.19 12.59
N ASP A 21 0.21 -15.37 12.76
CA ASP A 21 -0.61 -16.02 11.74
C ASP A 21 -2.11 -15.70 11.91
N ASP A 22 -2.94 -16.33 11.10
CA ASP A 22 -4.39 -16.08 11.05
C ASP A 22 -5.12 -16.57 12.32
N THR A 23 -4.46 -17.37 13.16
CA THR A 23 -4.97 -17.81 14.48
C THR A 23 -4.49 -16.91 15.62
N GLY A 24 -3.60 -15.96 15.34
CA GLY A 24 -2.98 -15.09 16.33
C GLY A 24 -1.71 -15.65 16.96
N ALA A 25 -1.28 -16.86 16.59
CA ALA A 25 -0.05 -17.47 17.08
C ALA A 25 1.20 -16.84 16.43
N PRO A 26 2.38 -16.88 17.08
CA PRO A 26 3.62 -16.45 16.46
C PRO A 26 3.89 -17.26 15.19
N LYS A 27 4.15 -16.58 14.08
CA LYS A 27 4.46 -17.26 12.83
C LYS A 27 5.77 -18.03 12.97
N SER A 28 5.79 -19.28 12.54
CA SER A 28 6.93 -20.18 12.70
C SER A 28 7.35 -20.84 11.37
N ALA A 29 8.50 -21.50 11.38
CA ALA A 29 8.98 -22.37 10.32
C ALA A 29 9.91 -23.46 10.91
N ILE A 30 10.05 -24.59 10.23
CA ILE A 30 11.03 -25.61 10.57
C ILE A 30 12.35 -25.29 9.86
N PHE A 31 13.45 -25.23 10.62
CA PHE A 31 14.79 -25.06 10.06
C PHE A 31 15.79 -25.91 10.83
N GLY A 32 16.45 -26.85 10.12
CA GLY A 32 17.34 -27.83 10.74
C GLY A 32 16.61 -28.80 11.67
N GLY A 33 15.39 -29.21 11.33
CA GLY A 33 14.57 -30.16 12.12
C GLY A 33 13.89 -29.57 13.36
N VAL A 34 14.14 -28.29 13.69
CA VAL A 34 13.55 -27.63 14.87
C VAL A 34 12.67 -26.46 14.47
N ALA A 35 11.62 -26.23 15.25
CA ALA A 35 10.73 -25.07 15.07
C ALA A 35 11.40 -23.77 15.51
N ARG A 36 11.30 -22.75 14.66
CA ARG A 36 11.81 -21.40 14.93
C ARG A 36 10.71 -20.38 14.66
N GLN A 37 10.65 -19.34 15.48
CA GLN A 37 9.84 -18.16 15.15
C GLN A 37 10.40 -17.50 13.89
N ARG A 38 9.51 -16.98 13.06
CA ARG A 38 9.85 -16.35 11.79
C ARG A 38 9.02 -15.09 11.60
N VAL A 39 9.71 -14.02 11.25
CA VAL A 39 9.07 -12.82 10.71
C VAL A 39 8.97 -12.97 9.19
N SER A 40 7.77 -12.78 8.64
CA SER A 40 7.56 -12.92 7.22
C SER A 40 8.25 -11.80 6.45
N SER A 41 8.74 -12.08 5.24
CA SER A 41 9.43 -11.08 4.42
C SER A 41 8.51 -9.89 4.09
N GLN A 42 7.21 -10.12 3.91
CA GLN A 42 6.22 -9.06 3.71
C GLN A 42 6.05 -8.16 4.94
N SER A 43 6.21 -8.70 6.17
CA SER A 43 6.13 -7.89 7.39
C SER A 43 7.31 -6.92 7.46
N TRP A 44 8.54 -7.42 7.26
CA TRP A 44 9.73 -6.57 7.18
C TRP A 44 9.67 -5.55 6.04
N LYS A 45 9.29 -5.99 4.82
CA LYS A 45 9.15 -5.07 3.67
C LYS A 45 8.09 -4.00 3.90
N ARG A 46 7.05 -4.26 4.71
CA ARG A 46 6.07 -3.24 5.08
C ARG A 46 6.65 -2.24 6.08
N ALA A 47 7.37 -2.71 7.10
CA ALA A 47 8.06 -1.83 8.05
C ALA A 47 9.07 -0.93 7.33
N ILE A 48 9.87 -1.49 6.42
CA ILE A 48 10.82 -0.74 5.59
C ILE A 48 10.08 0.29 4.72
N ARG A 49 9.00 -0.10 4.02
CA ARG A 49 8.25 0.85 3.18
C ARG A 49 7.69 2.03 3.98
N ARG A 50 7.15 1.78 5.18
CA ARG A 50 6.66 2.85 6.08
C ARG A 50 7.77 3.79 6.51
N TYR A 51 8.94 3.24 6.85
CA TYR A 51 10.11 4.06 7.13
C TYR A 51 10.46 4.96 5.94
N PHE A 52 10.41 4.44 4.71
CA PHE A 52 10.65 5.26 3.52
C PHE A 52 9.56 6.33 3.32
N GLU A 53 8.28 5.98 3.54
CA GLU A 53 7.14 6.92 3.48
C GLU A 53 7.28 8.10 4.45
N GLU A 54 7.91 7.90 5.61
CA GLU A 54 8.06 8.92 6.65
C GLU A 54 9.36 9.73 6.53
N ASN A 55 10.39 9.21 5.85
CA ASN A 55 11.75 9.77 5.88
C ASN A 55 12.30 10.21 4.52
N PHE A 56 11.60 9.92 3.43
CA PHE A 56 12.02 10.28 2.07
C PHE A 56 10.95 11.10 1.36
N ASP A 57 11.36 11.80 0.30
CA ASP A 57 10.45 12.62 -0.51
C ASP A 57 9.37 11.76 -1.16
N ALA A 58 8.12 12.22 -1.08
CA ALA A 58 6.93 11.57 -1.60
C ALA A 58 7.03 11.30 -3.12
N GLU A 59 7.76 12.14 -3.86
CA GLU A 59 7.96 11.96 -5.30
C GLU A 59 8.86 10.75 -5.65
N THR A 60 9.68 10.29 -4.68
CA THR A 60 10.65 9.20 -4.88
C THR A 60 10.14 7.83 -4.45
N ILE A 61 8.95 7.79 -3.84
CA ILE A 61 8.37 6.58 -3.24
C ILE A 61 7.04 6.21 -3.94
N GLY A 62 6.80 4.91 -4.09
CA GLY A 62 5.56 4.41 -4.68
C GLY A 62 4.43 4.24 -3.67
N ASP A 63 3.24 4.75 -3.98
CA ASP A 63 2.01 4.53 -3.19
C ASP A 63 1.36 3.18 -3.53
N ARG A 64 1.12 2.35 -2.50
CA ARG A 64 0.39 1.08 -2.63
C ARG A 64 -1.04 1.26 -2.15
N SER A 65 -1.98 1.40 -3.08
CA SER A 65 -3.40 1.52 -2.76
C SER A 65 -4.30 0.88 -3.83
N ARG A 66 -5.44 0.31 -3.39
CA ARG A 66 -6.56 -0.07 -4.28
C ARG A 66 -7.51 1.10 -4.58
N ARG A 67 -7.36 2.20 -3.83
CA ARG A 67 -8.14 3.44 -3.94
C ARG A 67 -7.38 4.56 -4.65
N LEU A 68 -6.43 4.19 -5.52
CA LEU A 68 -5.71 5.15 -6.37
C LEU A 68 -6.67 6.03 -7.21
N PRO A 69 -7.75 5.48 -7.81
CA PRO A 69 -8.72 6.30 -8.53
C PRO A 69 -9.31 7.42 -7.68
N GLU A 70 -9.76 7.11 -6.46
CA GLU A 70 -10.33 8.10 -5.52
C GLU A 70 -9.29 9.17 -5.15
N LYS A 71 -8.04 8.76 -4.90
CA LYS A 71 -6.95 9.70 -4.59
C LYS A 71 -6.67 10.65 -5.76
N ILE A 72 -6.63 10.15 -6.99
CA ILE A 72 -6.38 10.97 -8.18
C ILE A 72 -7.54 11.93 -8.42
N ALA A 73 -8.79 11.48 -8.25
CA ALA A 73 -9.96 12.36 -8.38
C ALA A 73 -9.90 13.51 -7.36
N LYS A 74 -9.60 13.19 -6.09
CA LYS A 74 -9.43 14.22 -5.05
C LYS A 74 -8.31 15.21 -5.37
N LEU A 75 -7.19 14.76 -5.92
CA LEU A 75 -6.10 15.65 -6.36
C LEU A 75 -6.51 16.56 -7.53
N LEU A 76 -7.44 16.13 -8.39
CA LEU A 76 -7.98 16.97 -9.46
C LEU A 76 -8.97 18.00 -8.90
N GLU A 77 -9.80 17.62 -7.93
CA GLU A 77 -10.70 18.52 -7.21
C GLU A 77 -9.92 19.63 -6.48
N GLU A 78 -8.84 19.27 -5.78
CA GLU A 78 -7.94 20.23 -5.11
C GLU A 78 -7.27 21.20 -6.10
N LYS A 79 -7.15 20.82 -7.38
CA LYS A 79 -6.64 21.66 -8.46
C LYS A 79 -7.73 22.49 -9.17
N GLY A 80 -8.97 22.42 -8.69
CA GLY A 80 -10.10 23.23 -9.19
C GLY A 80 -10.92 22.57 -10.32
N VAL A 81 -10.76 21.27 -10.56
CA VAL A 81 -11.63 20.52 -11.48
C VAL A 81 -12.93 20.14 -10.76
N ASP A 82 -14.07 20.27 -11.43
CA ASP A 82 -15.34 19.83 -10.86
C ASP A 82 -15.31 18.33 -10.53
N GLN A 83 -15.95 17.94 -9.42
CA GLN A 83 -15.95 16.56 -8.93
C GLN A 83 -16.48 15.56 -9.96
N ALA A 84 -17.57 15.89 -10.67
CA ALA A 84 -18.13 14.99 -11.67
C ALA A 84 -17.18 14.82 -12.86
N GLU A 85 -16.49 15.90 -13.25
CA GLU A 85 -15.49 15.88 -14.30
C GLU A 85 -14.22 15.12 -13.90
N ALA A 86 -13.73 15.31 -12.67
CA ALA A 86 -12.58 14.61 -12.12
C ALA A 86 -12.80 13.09 -12.12
N VAL A 87 -13.97 12.64 -11.65
CA VAL A 87 -14.35 11.21 -11.65
C VAL A 87 -14.39 10.65 -13.07
N ALA A 88 -15.01 11.36 -14.02
CA ALA A 88 -15.11 10.91 -15.41
C ALA A 88 -13.73 10.80 -16.09
N ARG A 89 -12.84 11.77 -15.87
CA ARG A 89 -11.46 11.75 -16.38
C ARG A 89 -10.68 10.56 -15.82
N VAL A 90 -10.82 10.28 -14.53
CA VAL A 90 -10.17 9.13 -13.87
C VAL A 90 -10.75 7.80 -14.40
N GLU A 91 -12.07 7.65 -14.49
CA GLU A 91 -12.69 6.45 -15.07
C GLU A 91 -12.18 6.16 -16.49
N SER A 92 -12.07 7.20 -17.32
CA SER A 92 -11.51 7.09 -18.68
C SER A 92 -10.06 6.63 -18.67
N LEU A 93 -9.20 7.24 -17.83
CA LEU A 93 -7.79 6.89 -17.69
C LEU A 93 -7.61 5.40 -17.31
N PHE A 94 -8.31 4.93 -16.28
CA PHE A 94 -8.18 3.54 -15.85
C PHE A 94 -8.79 2.55 -16.84
N LYS A 95 -9.85 2.93 -17.57
CA LYS A 95 -10.41 2.12 -18.66
C LYS A 95 -9.41 1.94 -19.80
N GLN A 96 -8.69 2.99 -20.19
CA GLN A 96 -7.62 2.90 -21.19
C GLN A 96 -6.46 2.01 -20.70
N ALA A 97 -6.17 2.02 -19.40
CA ALA A 97 -5.18 1.12 -18.79
C ALA A 97 -5.68 -0.34 -18.61
N GLY A 98 -6.92 -0.66 -18.99
CA GLY A 98 -7.51 -2.01 -18.85
C GLY A 98 -7.89 -2.38 -17.42
N ILE A 99 -7.97 -1.40 -16.50
CA ILE A 99 -8.28 -1.62 -15.09
C ILE A 99 -9.74 -1.24 -14.85
N LYS A 100 -10.55 -2.19 -14.37
CA LYS A 100 -11.93 -1.90 -13.95
C LYS A 100 -11.92 -1.17 -12.61
N VAL A 101 -12.53 0.01 -12.58
CA VAL A 101 -12.69 0.83 -11.38
C VAL A 101 -14.17 1.02 -11.11
N ALA A 102 -14.57 0.82 -9.86
CA ALA A 102 -15.87 1.27 -9.35
C ALA A 102 -15.59 2.39 -8.35
N MET A 103 -15.94 3.63 -8.70
CA MET A 103 -15.94 4.76 -7.76
C MET A 103 -17.38 5.11 -7.43
N ASP A 104 -17.65 5.42 -6.17
CA ASP A 104 -18.96 5.91 -5.76
C ASP A 104 -19.17 7.31 -6.36
N LYS A 105 -20.17 7.44 -7.24
CA LYS A 105 -20.59 8.75 -7.76
C LYS A 105 -21.43 9.45 -6.69
N PRO A 106 -21.25 10.77 -6.44
CA PRO A 106 -22.13 11.48 -5.54
C PRO A 106 -23.56 11.41 -6.06
N SER A 107 -24.52 11.20 -5.15
CA SER A 107 -25.93 11.27 -5.49
C SER A 107 -26.24 12.68 -6.02
N LYS A 108 -26.93 12.77 -7.16
CA LYS A 108 -27.61 14.01 -7.55
C LYS A 108 -28.56 14.36 -6.41
N LYS A 109 -28.22 15.36 -5.59
CA LYS A 109 -29.24 16.08 -4.84
C LYS A 109 -30.11 16.74 -5.92
N ASN A 110 -31.32 16.21 -6.11
CA ASN A 110 -32.37 16.96 -6.79
C ASN A 110 -32.59 18.23 -5.96
N GLU A 111 -32.15 19.37 -6.48
CA GLU A 111 -32.78 20.64 -6.18
C GLU A 111 -34.17 20.60 -6.82
N GLU A 112 -35.19 20.29 -6.02
CA GLU A 112 -36.58 20.56 -6.35
C GLU A 112 -37.14 21.51 -5.29
N ALA A 113 -37.41 22.74 -5.75
CA ALA A 113 -38.39 23.75 -5.35
C ALA A 113 -38.63 24.06 -3.85
#